data_AF-A0A9J6FS71-F1
#
_entry.id   AF-A0A9J6FS71-F1
#
_cell.length_a   1.000
_cell.length_b   1.000
_cell.length_c   1.000
_cell.angle_alpha   90.00
_cell.angle_beta   90.00
_cell.angle_gamma   90.00
#
_symmetry.space_group_name_H-M   'P 1'
#
loop_
_entity.id
_entity.type
_entity.pdbx_description
1 polymer ?
#
loop_
_entity_poly.entity_id
_entity_poly.type
_entity_poly.pdbx_seq_one_letter_code
_entity_poly.pdbx_strand_id
1 'polypeptide(L)'
;MSLLGSGATASVCGQKPVSFHYVHGDNVLLEEYGRVARRAADFCKGIVFSNRPILLRERVVFRIAECCNQWSGTLRLGFTSHDPDTLEGSLPASAIPDMTQTPGNWVKTIDHKYAREGAVLHYYVNDTGDMFFGAFGKDRGLLMKGVNTNRNPVGRHRHLRLHHGRRNGR
;
A
#
# COMPACT_ATOMS: atom_id res chain seq x y z
N MET A 1 5.90 -1.19 -12.89
CA MET A 1 6.36 -1.37 -11.49
C MET A 1 5.43 -2.37 -10.87
N SER A 2 5.99 -3.41 -10.28
CA SER A 2 5.26 -4.59 -9.83
C SER A 2 5.53 -4.78 -8.34
N LEU A 3 4.48 -4.94 -7.54
CA LEU A 3 4.59 -5.31 -6.13
C LEU A 3 4.20 -6.75 -5.98
N LEU A 4 5.01 -7.49 -5.24
CA LEU A 4 4.70 -8.82 -4.78
C LEU A 4 4.31 -8.73 -3.29
N GLY A 5 3.04 -9.00 -3.00
CA GLY A 5 2.57 -9.19 -1.63
C GLY A 5 3.25 -10.39 -1.01
N SER A 6 3.78 -10.24 0.20
CA SER A 6 4.44 -11.36 0.87
C SER A 6 3.40 -12.44 1.21
N GLY A 7 3.59 -13.66 0.70
CA GLY A 7 2.89 -14.85 1.21
C GLY A 7 3.20 -15.17 2.68
N ALA A 8 4.15 -14.44 3.29
CA ALA A 8 4.49 -14.49 4.70
C ALA A 8 4.36 -13.09 5.30
N THR A 9 3.14 -12.68 5.66
CA THR A 9 2.98 -11.82 6.83
C THR A 9 3.40 -12.66 8.04
N ALA A 10 4.21 -12.12 8.96
CA ALA A 10 4.45 -12.79 10.24
C ALA A 10 3.08 -13.13 10.83
N SER A 11 2.76 -14.43 10.86
CA SER A 11 1.40 -14.92 11.10
C SER A 11 0.98 -14.49 12.49
N VAL A 12 0.03 -13.56 12.56
CA VAL A 12 -0.87 -13.55 13.71
C VAL A 12 -1.66 -14.85 13.57
N CYS A 13 -1.48 -15.75 14.52
CA CYS A 13 -1.99 -17.13 14.51
C CYS A 13 -3.41 -17.20 13.90
N GLY A 14 -3.56 -17.95 12.80
CA GLY A 14 -4.86 -18.22 12.15
C GLY A 14 -5.32 -17.26 11.05
N GLN A 15 -4.58 -16.19 10.73
CA GLN A 15 -4.95 -15.28 9.64
C GLN A 15 -4.37 -15.71 8.27
N LYS A 16 -5.19 -15.65 7.21
CA LYS A 16 -4.74 -15.89 5.83
C LYS A 16 -3.65 -14.88 5.43
N PRO A 17 -2.66 -15.26 4.60
CA PRO A 17 -1.69 -14.32 4.07
C PRO A 17 -2.35 -13.13 3.38
N VAL A 18 -1.73 -11.96 3.52
CA VAL A 18 -2.20 -10.74 2.86
C VAL A 18 -1.86 -10.82 1.37
N SER A 19 -2.90 -10.72 0.54
CA SER A 19 -2.78 -10.51 -0.92
C SER A 19 -3.41 -9.16 -1.28
N PHE A 20 -3.44 -8.81 -2.57
CA PHE A 20 -4.13 -7.64 -3.10
C PHE A 20 -5.63 -7.90 -3.29
N HIS A 21 -6.44 -6.87 -3.03
CA HIS A 21 -7.86 -6.91 -3.31
C HIS A 21 -8.17 -6.86 -4.79
N TYR A 22 -9.31 -7.44 -5.20
CA TYR A 22 -9.80 -7.33 -6.57
C TYR A 22 -10.17 -5.89 -6.97
N VAL A 23 -10.62 -5.04 -6.03
CA VAL A 23 -10.80 -3.61 -6.29
C VAL A 23 -9.45 -2.91 -6.32
N HIS A 24 -9.12 -2.29 -7.44
CA HIS A 24 -7.88 -1.57 -7.68
C HIS A 24 -8.10 -0.46 -8.72
N GLY A 25 -7.13 0.45 -8.87
CA GLY A 25 -7.20 1.49 -9.90
C GLY A 25 -7.06 0.92 -11.32
N ASP A 26 -7.60 1.64 -12.31
CA ASP A 26 -7.72 1.21 -13.71
C ASP A 26 -6.42 0.77 -14.36
N ASN A 27 -5.28 1.28 -13.88
CA ASN A 27 -3.97 1.02 -14.47
C ASN A 27 -3.21 -0.13 -13.78
N VAL A 28 -3.88 -0.85 -12.88
CA VAL A 28 -3.32 -2.01 -12.18
C VAL A 28 -3.83 -3.29 -12.84
N LEU A 29 -2.92 -4.24 -13.05
CA LEU A 29 -3.25 -5.63 -13.31
C LEU A 29 -2.86 -6.45 -12.09
N LEU A 30 -3.77 -7.31 -11.64
CA LEU A 30 -3.47 -8.31 -10.63
C LEU A 30 -3.08 -9.63 -11.28
N GLU A 31 -2.00 -10.20 -10.77
CA GLU A 31 -1.42 -11.46 -11.22
C GLU A 31 -1.28 -12.41 -10.01
N GLU A 32 -1.04 -13.69 -10.28
CA GLU A 32 -0.84 -14.72 -9.26
C GLU A 32 -1.93 -14.75 -8.17
N TYR A 33 -3.21 -14.71 -8.57
CA TYR A 33 -4.36 -14.70 -7.66
C TYR A 33 -4.29 -13.54 -6.64
N GLY A 34 -3.86 -12.37 -7.10
CA GLY A 34 -3.72 -11.17 -6.28
C GLY A 34 -2.46 -11.17 -5.43
N ARG A 35 -1.48 -12.05 -5.63
CA ARG A 35 -0.18 -11.92 -4.97
C ARG A 35 0.69 -10.84 -5.62
N VAL A 36 0.49 -10.57 -6.90
CA VAL A 36 1.23 -9.55 -7.63
C VAL A 36 0.28 -8.46 -8.09
N ALA A 37 0.66 -7.20 -7.87
CA ALA A 37 0.00 -6.04 -8.44
C ALA A 37 1.00 -5.33 -9.35
N ARG A 38 0.71 -5.26 -10.65
CA ARG A 38 1.55 -4.63 -11.65
C ARG A 38 0.85 -3.41 -12.23
N ARG A 39 1.53 -2.27 -12.24
CA ARG A 39 1.04 -1.11 -13.00
C ARG A 39 1.31 -1.33 -14.48
N ALA A 40 0.26 -1.49 -15.28
CA ALA A 40 0.32 -1.82 -16.70
C ALA A 40 0.37 -0.59 -17.62
N ALA A 41 -0.21 0.54 -17.20
CA ALA A 41 -0.26 1.76 -17.98
C ALA A 41 -0.09 3.02 -17.11
N ASP A 42 0.42 4.09 -17.74
CA ASP A 42 0.52 5.44 -17.17
C ASP A 42 1.24 5.56 -15.79
N PHE A 43 1.26 6.76 -15.20
CA PHE A 43 1.81 7.06 -13.87
C PHE A 43 0.75 7.19 -12.77
N CYS A 44 -0.54 7.29 -13.14
CA CYS A 44 -1.66 7.48 -12.21
C CYS A 44 -2.58 6.24 -12.13
N LYS A 45 -3.66 6.31 -11.34
CA LYS A 45 -4.67 5.24 -11.17
C LYS A 45 -4.07 3.89 -10.75
N GLY A 46 -3.03 3.94 -9.92
CA GLY A 46 -2.27 2.77 -9.43
C GLY A 46 -2.59 2.38 -7.99
N ILE A 47 -3.81 2.63 -7.51
CA ILE A 47 -4.20 2.36 -6.12
C ILE A 47 -4.51 0.88 -5.96
N VAL A 48 -3.99 0.24 -4.91
CA VAL A 48 -4.35 -1.13 -4.53
C VAL A 48 -4.61 -1.21 -3.03
N PHE A 49 -5.33 -2.25 -2.63
CA PHE A 49 -5.67 -2.53 -1.24
C PHE A 49 -5.21 -3.96 -0.91
N SER A 50 -4.97 -4.29 0.37
CA SER A 50 -4.83 -5.69 0.81
C SER A 50 -6.10 -6.48 0.50
N ASN A 51 -6.21 -7.80 0.73
CA ASN A 51 -7.42 -8.60 0.48
C ASN A 51 -8.32 -8.78 1.71
N ARG A 52 -7.83 -8.36 2.88
CA ARG A 52 -8.53 -8.39 4.17
C ARG A 52 -8.11 -7.21 5.07
N PRO A 53 -8.79 -6.97 6.22
CA PRO A 53 -8.32 -5.98 7.18
C PRO A 53 -6.96 -6.38 7.76
N ILE A 54 -6.16 -5.38 8.12
CA ILE A 54 -4.85 -5.55 8.73
C ILE A 54 -5.02 -5.26 10.22
N LEU A 55 -4.56 -6.18 11.07
CA LEU A 55 -4.67 -6.02 12.53
C LEU A 55 -3.67 -4.96 13.04
N LEU A 56 -3.96 -4.41 14.21
CA LEU A 56 -2.98 -3.57 14.91
C LEU A 56 -1.70 -4.37 15.12
N ARG A 57 -0.56 -3.72 14.90
CA ARG A 57 0.80 -4.27 14.99
C ARG A 57 1.09 -5.41 13.98
N GLU A 58 0.15 -5.75 13.11
CA GLU A 58 0.40 -6.67 11.99
C GLU A 58 1.28 -5.97 10.94
N ARG A 59 2.42 -6.60 10.62
CA ARG A 59 3.35 -6.11 9.61
C ARG A 59 2.87 -6.51 8.23
N VAL A 60 2.45 -5.52 7.44
CA VAL A 60 2.26 -5.70 6.00
C VAL A 60 3.62 -5.68 5.34
N VAL A 61 3.96 -6.75 4.61
CA VAL A 61 5.26 -6.90 3.95
C VAL A 61 5.04 -7.09 2.45
N PHE A 62 5.82 -6.38 1.65
CA PHE A 62 5.78 -6.50 0.21
C PHE A 62 7.16 -6.25 -0.40
N ARG A 63 7.39 -6.82 -1.58
CA ARG A 63 8.59 -6.63 -2.37
C ARG A 63 8.28 -5.81 -3.61
N ILE A 64 9.16 -4.89 -3.97
CA ILE A 64 9.14 -4.28 -5.29
C ILE A 64 9.82 -5.26 -6.25
N ALA A 65 9.02 -5.98 -7.02
CA ALA A 65 9.49 -7.01 -7.93
C ALA A 65 10.17 -6.40 -9.16
N GLU A 66 9.61 -5.31 -9.68
CA GLU A 66 10.10 -4.65 -10.90
C GLU A 66 9.97 -3.14 -10.78
N CYS A 67 10.98 -2.40 -11.22
CA CYS A 67 10.91 -0.96 -11.41
C CYS A 67 10.96 -0.61 -12.92
N CYS A 68 10.17 0.37 -13.33
CA CYS A 68 10.24 0.86 -14.71
C CYS A 68 11.02 2.18 -14.74
N ASN A 69 12.19 2.17 -15.39
CA ASN A 69 13.10 3.33 -15.47
C ASN A 69 12.54 4.50 -16.28
N GLN A 70 11.39 4.32 -16.94
CA GLN A 70 10.73 5.38 -17.72
C GLN A 70 9.92 6.35 -16.85
N TRP A 71 9.75 6.07 -15.57
CA TRP A 71 8.89 6.84 -14.66
C TRP A 71 9.72 7.29 -13.44
N SER A 72 9.56 8.53 -12.98
CA SER A 72 10.28 9.12 -11.83
C SER A 72 9.32 9.58 -10.71
N GLY A 73 9.47 9.07 -9.48
CA GLY A 73 8.64 9.45 -8.33
C GLY A 73 8.59 8.43 -7.19
N THR A 74 7.58 8.57 -6.34
CA THR A 74 7.65 8.08 -4.96
C THR A 74 6.54 7.09 -4.60
N LEU A 75 6.87 6.03 -3.87
CA LEU A 75 5.86 5.09 -3.37
C LEU A 75 5.05 5.75 -2.24
N ARG A 76 3.77 5.39 -2.09
CA ARG A 76 2.94 5.89 -0.98
C ARG A 76 2.37 4.70 -0.22
N LEU A 77 2.31 4.83 1.10
CA LEU A 77 1.85 3.79 2.01
C LEU A 77 0.81 4.39 2.95
N GLY A 78 -0.09 3.57 3.48
CA GLY A 78 -1.12 4.09 4.35
C GLY A 78 -2.08 3.06 4.91
N PHE A 79 -3.19 3.58 5.41
CA PHE A 79 -4.37 2.83 5.80
C PHE A 79 -5.63 3.59 5.36
N THR A 80 -6.70 2.87 5.06
CA THR A 80 -8.04 3.45 4.98
C THR A 80 -9.01 2.77 5.97
N SER A 81 -10.08 3.46 6.31
CA SER A 81 -11.24 2.89 7.01
C SER A 81 -12.39 2.53 6.06
N HIS A 82 -12.26 2.89 4.78
CA HIS A 82 -13.26 2.61 3.76
C HIS A 82 -13.15 1.17 3.28
N ASP A 83 -14.30 0.55 2.99
CA ASP A 83 -14.33 -0.79 2.43
C ASP A 83 -13.98 -0.74 0.94
N PRO A 84 -12.95 -1.45 0.44
CA PRO A 84 -12.61 -1.43 -0.97
C PRO A 84 -13.79 -1.79 -1.88
N ASP A 85 -14.70 -2.67 -1.46
CA ASP A 85 -15.91 -3.01 -2.23
C ASP A 85 -16.76 -1.76 -2.53
N THR A 86 -16.81 -0.82 -1.58
CA THR A 86 -17.58 0.44 -1.73
C THR A 86 -16.89 1.48 -2.62
N LEU A 87 -15.62 1.24 -2.98
CA LEU A 87 -14.82 2.14 -3.80
C LEU A 87 -14.72 1.68 -5.26
N GLU A 88 -15.31 0.53 -5.61
CA GLU A 88 -15.31 0.02 -6.97
C GLU A 88 -15.91 1.06 -7.94
N GLY A 89 -15.21 1.31 -9.05
CA GLY A 89 -15.60 2.32 -10.04
C GLY A 89 -15.48 3.79 -9.62
N SER A 90 -15.08 4.10 -8.38
CA SER A 90 -14.99 5.47 -7.85
C SER A 90 -13.59 5.85 -7.35
N LEU A 91 -12.58 5.03 -7.62
CA LEU A 91 -11.22 5.31 -7.18
C LEU A 91 -10.62 6.55 -7.86
N PRO A 92 -9.99 7.45 -7.09
CA PRO A 92 -9.35 8.62 -7.65
C PRO A 92 -8.06 8.28 -8.39
N ALA A 93 -7.56 9.23 -9.17
CA ALA A 93 -6.30 9.08 -9.90
C ALA A 93 -5.08 8.97 -8.97
N SER A 94 -5.12 9.59 -7.78
CA SER A 94 -4.04 9.52 -6.80
C SER A 94 -4.52 9.44 -5.36
N ALA A 95 -3.79 8.72 -4.52
CA ALA A 95 -4.00 8.73 -3.07
C ALA A 95 -3.64 10.05 -2.37
N ILE A 96 -2.72 10.84 -2.93
CA ILE A 96 -2.41 12.19 -2.44
C ILE A 96 -2.49 13.13 -3.66
N PRO A 97 -3.27 14.22 -3.60
CA PRO A 97 -4.09 14.65 -2.45
C PRO A 97 -5.43 13.90 -2.32
N ASP A 98 -5.92 13.26 -3.38
CA ASP A 98 -7.36 12.94 -3.51
C ASP A 98 -7.90 12.02 -2.39
N MET A 99 -7.28 10.87 -2.11
CA MET A 99 -7.76 10.02 -1.00
C MET A 99 -7.60 10.71 0.36
N THR A 100 -6.51 11.45 0.58
CA THR A 100 -6.26 12.16 1.86
C THR A 100 -7.23 13.32 2.12
N GLN A 101 -7.97 13.80 1.12
CA GLN A 101 -9.03 14.78 1.31
C GLN A 101 -10.31 14.15 1.89
N THR A 102 -10.50 12.85 1.72
CA THR A 102 -11.62 12.12 2.29
C THR A 102 -11.25 11.61 3.69
N PRO A 103 -12.00 11.97 4.75
CA PRO A 103 -11.78 11.45 6.09
C PRO A 103 -11.74 9.91 6.12
N GLY A 104 -10.91 9.36 7.00
CA GLY A 104 -10.71 7.91 7.07
C GLY A 104 -9.59 7.39 6.15
N ASN A 105 -8.79 8.26 5.53
CA ASN A 105 -7.61 7.89 4.77
C ASN A 105 -6.34 8.50 5.39
N TRP A 106 -5.35 7.67 5.64
CA TRP A 106 -4.05 8.07 6.18
C TRP A 106 -2.96 7.58 5.25
N VAL A 107 -2.41 8.47 4.43
CA VAL A 107 -1.42 8.11 3.40
C VAL A 107 -0.20 9.00 3.53
N LYS A 108 0.98 8.38 3.47
CA LYS A 108 2.27 9.07 3.46
C LYS A 108 3.14 8.62 2.30
N THR A 109 3.82 9.57 1.68
CA THR A 109 4.85 9.31 0.68
C THR A 109 6.11 8.81 1.36
N ILE A 110 6.69 7.71 0.89
CA ILE A 110 8.03 7.29 1.28
C ILE A 110 9.07 7.84 0.30
N ASP A 111 10.26 8.10 0.81
CA ASP A 111 11.38 8.59 0.02
C ASP A 111 11.71 7.61 -1.12
N HIS A 112 11.90 8.15 -2.33
CA HIS A 112 12.24 7.39 -3.54
C HIS A 112 13.44 6.46 -3.36
N LYS A 113 14.38 6.78 -2.46
CA LYS A 113 15.53 5.91 -2.15
C LYS A 113 15.13 4.53 -1.61
N TYR A 114 13.90 4.34 -1.14
CA TYR A 114 13.37 3.05 -0.69
C TYR A 114 12.60 2.31 -1.79
N ALA A 115 12.21 3.01 -2.87
CA ALA A 115 11.40 2.48 -3.95
C ALA A 115 12.27 1.87 -5.08
N ARG A 116 13.11 0.89 -4.73
CA ARG A 116 14.04 0.22 -5.64
C ARG A 116 13.62 -1.21 -5.93
N GLU A 117 13.98 -1.71 -7.11
CA GLU A 117 13.78 -3.12 -7.45
C GLU A 117 14.49 -4.03 -6.43
N GLY A 118 13.82 -5.12 -6.05
CA GLY A 118 14.27 -6.02 -5.00
C GLY A 118 14.07 -5.50 -3.57
N ALA A 119 13.67 -4.24 -3.38
CA ALA A 119 13.43 -3.71 -2.03
C ALA A 119 12.26 -4.44 -1.37
N VAL A 120 12.52 -4.96 -0.16
CA VAL A 120 11.49 -5.49 0.74
C VAL A 120 11.15 -4.41 1.75
N LEU A 121 9.88 -4.04 1.77
CA LEU A 121 9.34 -2.97 2.59
C LEU A 121 8.29 -3.55 3.53
N HIS A 122 8.21 -2.97 4.73
CA HIS A 122 7.16 -3.29 5.68
C HIS A 122 6.64 -2.06 6.39
N TYR A 123 5.39 -2.11 6.81
CA TYR A 123 4.78 -1.07 7.63
C TYR A 123 3.67 -1.66 8.49
N TYR A 124 3.37 -1.00 9.60
CA TYR A 124 2.31 -1.38 10.52
C TYR A 124 1.84 -0.14 11.28
N VAL A 125 0.70 -0.26 11.96
CA VAL A 125 0.18 0.76 12.87
C VAL A 125 0.09 0.16 14.27
N ASN A 126 0.49 0.88 15.30
CA ASN A 126 0.31 0.46 16.69
C ASN A 126 -1.06 0.91 17.24
N ASP A 127 -1.35 0.60 18.50
CA ASP A 127 -2.58 1.00 19.19
C ASP A 127 -2.72 2.51 19.40
N THR A 128 -1.63 3.27 19.44
CA THR A 128 -1.66 4.74 19.59
C THR A 128 -1.98 5.47 18.28
N GLY A 129 -2.13 4.75 17.17
CA GLY A 129 -2.35 5.35 15.85
C GLY A 129 -1.08 5.86 15.18
N ASP A 130 0.08 5.43 15.67
CA ASP A 130 1.38 5.70 15.08
C ASP A 130 1.70 4.64 14.02
N MET A 131 1.91 5.08 12.79
CA MET A 131 2.29 4.24 11.67
C MET A 131 3.82 4.20 11.54
N PHE A 132 4.38 2.99 11.56
CA PHE A 132 5.81 2.73 11.43
C PHE A 132 6.13 2.11 10.06
N PHE A 133 7.34 2.37 9.57
CA PHE A 133 7.84 1.86 8.30
C PHE A 133 9.24 1.27 8.46
N GLY A 134 9.56 0.28 7.64
CA GLY A 134 10.88 -0.32 7.51
C GLY A 134 11.17 -0.74 6.07
N ALA A 135 12.46 -0.83 5.78
CA ALA A 135 12.97 -1.16 4.45
C ALA A 135 14.32 -1.86 4.57
N PHE A 136 14.57 -2.84 3.69
CA PHE A 136 15.84 -3.57 3.63
C PHE A 136 16.18 -4.28 4.96
N GLY A 137 15.17 -4.91 5.57
CA GLY A 137 15.32 -5.63 6.85
C GLY A 137 15.54 -4.75 8.08
N LYS A 138 15.46 -3.41 7.95
CA LYS A 138 15.65 -2.46 9.05
C LYS A 138 14.40 -1.62 9.28
N ASP A 139 14.01 -1.49 10.54
CA ASP A 139 13.00 -0.52 10.96
C ASP A 139 13.54 0.91 10.72
N ARG A 140 12.75 1.76 10.07
CA ARG A 140 13.09 3.16 9.76
C ARG A 140 12.44 4.15 10.72
N GLY A 141 11.42 3.72 11.44
CA GLY A 141 10.76 4.48 12.49
C GLY A 141 9.39 5.00 12.10
N LEU A 142 8.97 6.06 12.78
CA LEU A 142 7.66 6.69 12.64
C LEU A 142 7.50 7.34 11.26
N LEU A 143 6.44 6.98 10.54
CA LEU A 143 6.09 7.52 9.23
C LEU A 143 5.00 8.60 9.32
N MET A 144 3.96 8.35 10.13
CA MET A 144 2.90 9.32 10.43
C MET A 144 2.15 8.98 11.72
N LYS A 145 1.46 9.96 12.28
CA LYS A 145 0.59 9.82 13.46
C LYS A 145 -0.88 10.02 13.09
N GLY A 146 -1.77 9.64 14.00
CA GLY A 146 -3.19 9.99 13.94
C GLY A 146 -4.04 9.03 13.11
N VAL A 147 -3.54 7.82 12.84
CA VAL A 147 -4.39 6.74 12.30
C VAL A 147 -5.43 6.37 13.35
N ASN A 148 -6.70 6.32 12.99
CA ASN A 148 -7.75 5.98 13.95
C ASN A 148 -7.74 4.46 14.24
N THR A 149 -7.50 4.10 15.50
CA THR A 149 -7.38 2.72 15.98
C THR A 149 -8.52 2.29 16.91
N ASN A 150 -9.49 3.18 17.20
CA ASN A 150 -10.54 2.97 18.19
C ASN A 150 -11.59 1.91 17.79
N ARG A 151 -11.48 1.33 16.60
CA ARG A 151 -12.28 0.19 16.18
C ARG A 151 -11.32 -1.00 16.14
N ASN A 152 -11.45 -1.92 17.10
CA ASN A 152 -10.74 -3.20 17.14
C ASN A 152 -11.68 -4.33 16.66
N PRO A 153 -11.27 -5.23 15.75
CA PRO A 153 -10.06 -5.10 14.92
C PRO A 153 -10.18 -3.80 14.13
N VAL A 154 -9.07 -3.24 13.64
CA VAL A 154 -9.11 -2.17 12.62
C VAL A 154 -9.80 -2.76 11.40
N GLY A 155 -11.12 -2.79 11.52
CA GLY A 155 -12.06 -3.67 10.88
C GLY A 155 -12.64 -2.81 9.80
N ARG A 156 -12.06 -3.01 8.62
CA ARG A 156 -12.08 -2.15 7.44
C ARG A 156 -10.98 -1.06 7.51
N HIS A 157 -9.95 -0.92 6.67
CA HIS A 157 -9.39 -1.71 5.58
C HIS A 157 -8.21 -0.90 4.95
N ARG A 158 -6.96 -1.41 4.96
CA ARG A 158 -5.99 -1.47 3.82
C ARG A 158 -5.34 -0.19 3.22
N HIS A 159 -4.04 -0.23 2.91
CA HIS A 159 -3.46 0.45 1.73
C HIS A 159 -2.01 0.02 1.51
N LEU A 160 -1.69 -0.50 0.33
CA LEU A 160 -0.34 -0.57 -0.22
C LEU A 160 -0.41 0.11 -1.59
N ARG A 161 0.42 1.09 -1.96
CA ARG A 161 0.31 1.73 -3.28
C ARG A 161 1.61 1.75 -4.04
N LEU A 162 1.48 1.45 -5.33
CA LEU A 162 2.42 1.81 -6.39
C LEU A 162 2.27 3.29 -6.74
N HIS A 163 3.28 4.10 -6.43
CA HIS A 163 3.53 5.30 -7.21
C HIS A 163 5.01 5.38 -7.53
N HIS A 164 5.27 5.66 -8.79
CA HIS A 164 6.53 6.13 -9.30
C HIS A 164 6.10 7.03 -10.46
N GLY A 165 6.39 8.33 -10.35
CA GLY A 165 5.74 9.44 -11.04
C GLY A 165 6.18 9.66 -12.49
N ARG A 166 6.18 10.94 -12.91
CA ARG A 166 6.23 11.42 -14.31
C ARG A 166 7.20 10.68 -15.23
N ARG A 167 6.78 10.55 -16.50
CA ARG A 167 7.57 9.98 -17.58
C ARG A 167 8.88 10.77 -17.72
N ASN A 168 10.01 10.08 -17.78
CA ASN A 168 11.26 10.71 -18.18
C ASN A 168 11.14 11.18 -19.64
N GLY A 169 11.24 12.49 -19.87
CA GLY A 169 11.39 13.06 -21.22
C GLY A 169 10.14 13.61 -21.93
N ARG A 170 9.13 14.12 -21.20
CA ARG A 170 8.18 15.11 -21.77
C ARG A 170 7.88 16.21 -20.77
#